data_AF-A0ABD2MRK1-F1
#
_entry.id   AF-A0ABD2MRK1-F1
#
_cell.length_a   1.000
_cell.length_b   1.000
_cell.length_c   1.000
_cell.angle_alpha   90.00
_cell.angle_beta   90.00
_cell.angle_gamma   90.00
#
_symmetry.space_group_name_H-M   'P 1'
#
loop_
_entity.id
_entity.type
_entity.pdbx_description
1 polymer ?
#
loop_
_entity_poly.entity_id
_entity_poly.type
_entity_poly.pdbx_seq_one_letter_code
_entity_poly.pdbx_strand_id
1 'polypeptide(L)'
;AAVSSATRVTSSVSGRYLTLLVIDDQNTDWSKYFRGKRIGEYDIRVEQAEFREITVTATSDGATVSMAVMRGGTKVGRSFRPDFLL
;
A
#
# COMPACT_ATOMS: atom_id res chain seq x y z
N ALA A 1 -2.82 -2.58 36.55
CA ALA A 1 -3.21 -1.55 35.57
C ALA A 1 -2.91 -2.09 34.17
N ALA A 2 -3.92 -2.27 33.33
CA ALA A 2 -3.74 -2.81 31.98
C ALA A 2 -3.37 -1.65 31.02
N VAL A 3 -2.20 -1.74 30.39
CA VAL A 3 -1.80 -0.82 29.32
C VAL A 3 -2.54 -1.21 28.05
N SER A 4 -3.62 -0.49 27.76
CA SER A 4 -4.33 -0.58 26.50
C SER A 4 -3.41 -0.06 25.39
N SER A 5 -2.84 -0.97 24.59
CA SER A 5 -2.14 -0.61 23.35
C SER A 5 -3.18 -0.08 22.37
N ALA A 6 -3.39 1.23 22.43
CA ALA A 6 -4.12 1.94 21.40
C ALA A 6 -3.29 1.86 20.12
N THR A 7 -3.68 0.97 19.20
CA THR A 7 -3.33 1.08 17.79
C THR A 7 -3.69 2.50 17.37
N ARG A 8 -2.67 3.36 17.18
CA ARG A 8 -2.87 4.65 16.53
C ARG A 8 -3.34 4.34 15.12
N VAL A 9 -4.65 4.23 14.95
CA VAL A 9 -5.29 4.56 13.69
C VAL A 9 -4.96 6.04 13.51
N THR A 10 -3.87 6.32 12.81
CA THR A 10 -3.64 7.65 12.27
C THR A 10 -4.80 7.88 11.33
N SER A 11 -5.84 8.55 11.85
CA SER A 11 -6.81 9.28 11.08
C SER A 11 -6.08 10.40 10.35
N SER A 12 -5.26 10.04 9.35
CA SER A 12 -4.85 10.97 8.33
C SER A 12 -6.14 11.35 7.61
N VAL A 13 -6.51 12.62 7.75
CA VAL A 13 -7.36 13.40 6.84
C VAL A 13 -7.76 12.57 5.62
N SER A 14 -9.05 12.30 5.46
CA SER A 14 -9.63 11.63 4.28
C SER A 14 -9.36 12.43 3.00
N GLY A 15 -8.10 12.52 2.58
CA GLY A 15 -7.70 12.85 1.23
C GLY A 15 -8.04 11.63 0.39
N ARG A 16 -8.97 11.80 -0.54
CA ARG A 16 -9.36 10.73 -1.45
C ARG A 16 -8.11 10.39 -2.28
N TYR A 17 -7.49 9.25 -2.04
CA TYR A 17 -6.38 8.77 -2.87
C TYR A 17 -6.80 7.50 -3.57
N LEU A 18 -6.19 7.24 -4.73
CA LEU A 18 -6.25 5.96 -5.42
C LEU A 18 -4.93 5.23 -5.17
N THR A 19 -5.01 3.99 -4.73
CA THR A 19 -3.87 3.13 -4.49
C THR A 19 -3.48 2.40 -5.77
N LEU A 20 -2.32 2.72 -6.32
CA LEU A 20 -1.71 2.00 -7.43
C LEU A 20 -0.74 0.96 -6.86
N LEU A 21 -1.04 -0.33 -7.07
CA LEU A 21 -0.06 -1.39 -6.84
C LEU A 21 0.86 -1.47 -8.06
N VAL A 22 2.16 -1.32 -7.84
CA VAL A 22 3.18 -1.54 -8.86
C VAL A 22 3.93 -2.82 -8.55
N ILE A 23 3.92 -3.78 -9.49
CA ILE A 23 4.68 -5.03 -9.39
C ILE A 23 5.97 -4.91 -10.19
N ASP A 24 7.04 -4.51 -9.51
CA ASP A 24 8.36 -4.32 -10.10
C ASP A 24 9.46 -4.47 -9.03
N ASP A 25 10.71 -4.57 -9.46
CA ASP A 25 11.88 -4.56 -8.58
C ASP A 25 12.12 -3.19 -7.93
N GLN A 26 13.13 -3.09 -7.05
CA GLN A 26 13.46 -1.85 -6.33
C GLN A 26 14.40 -0.91 -7.10
N ASN A 27 14.82 -1.25 -8.33
CA ASN A 27 15.71 -0.42 -9.13
C ASN A 27 14.99 0.84 -9.64
N THR A 28 13.68 0.74 -9.88
CA THR A 28 12.82 1.87 -10.29
C THR A 28 11.97 2.35 -9.12
N ASP A 29 12.17 3.60 -8.67
CA ASP A 29 11.34 4.21 -7.64
C ASP A 29 10.09 4.87 -8.25
N TRP A 30 9.03 4.08 -8.42
CA TRP A 30 7.78 4.52 -9.03
C TRP A 30 7.08 5.63 -8.22
N SER A 31 7.31 5.68 -6.90
CA SER A 31 6.76 6.75 -6.05
C SER A 31 7.26 8.14 -6.45
N LYS A 32 8.49 8.24 -6.98
CA LYS A 32 9.01 9.51 -7.53
C LYS A 32 8.28 9.94 -8.79
N TYR A 33 7.98 9.03 -9.69
CA TYR A 33 7.31 9.32 -10.96
C TYR A 33 5.85 9.75 -10.78
N PHE A 34 5.16 9.16 -9.81
CA PHE A 34 3.77 9.50 -9.47
C PHE A 34 3.64 10.64 -8.44
N ARG A 35 4.75 11.21 -7.96
CA ARG A 35 4.71 12.29 -6.98
C ARG A 35 3.97 13.52 -7.52
N GLY A 36 2.92 13.93 -6.81
CA GLY A 36 2.08 15.06 -7.19
C GLY A 36 1.17 14.81 -8.40
N LYS A 37 1.13 13.57 -8.92
CA LYS A 37 0.16 13.18 -9.95
C LYS A 37 -1.20 12.92 -9.30
N ARG A 38 -2.26 13.31 -10.00
CA ARG A 38 -3.65 13.21 -9.53
C ARG A 38 -4.56 12.75 -10.67
N ILE A 39 -5.65 12.09 -10.32
CA ILE A 39 -6.75 11.75 -11.23
C ILE A 39 -7.98 12.48 -10.71
N GLY A 40 -8.36 13.58 -11.36
CA GLY A 40 -9.38 14.50 -10.83
C GLY A 40 -8.97 15.06 -9.47
N GLU A 41 -9.78 14.82 -8.43
CA GLU A 41 -9.49 15.24 -7.05
C GLU A 41 -8.63 14.23 -6.28
N TYR A 42 -8.31 13.07 -6.87
CA TYR A 42 -7.68 11.97 -6.17
C TYR A 42 -6.15 11.99 -6.30
N ASP A 43 -5.45 11.93 -5.17
CA ASP A 43 -4.00 11.73 -5.16
C ASP A 43 -3.65 10.27 -5.48
N ILE A 44 -2.50 10.02 -6.10
CA ILE A 44 -2.05 8.65 -6.38
C ILE A 44 -1.10 8.19 -5.26
N ARG A 45 -1.49 7.14 -4.54
CA ARG A 45 -0.63 6.44 -3.57
C ARG A 45 -0.03 5.21 -4.22
N VAL A 46 1.29 5.20 -4.37
CA VAL A 46 2.02 4.05 -4.92
C VAL A 46 2.38 3.07 -3.81
N GLU A 47 2.01 1.80 -4.01
CA GLU A 47 2.44 0.66 -3.21
C GLU A 47 3.26 -0.27 -4.12
N GLN A 48 4.56 -0.41 -3.86
CA GLN A 48 5.47 -1.18 -4.73
C GLN A 48 6.01 -2.41 -4.02
N ALA A 49 5.99 -3.56 -4.72
CA ALA A 49 6.55 -4.83 -4.27
C ALA A 49 6.83 -5.77 -5.44
N GLU A 50 7.73 -6.74 -5.25
CA GLU A 50 7.92 -7.83 -6.20
C GLU A 50 6.85 -8.93 -6.02
N PHE A 51 6.62 -9.75 -7.04
CA PHE A 51 5.69 -10.90 -6.96
C PHE A 51 5.94 -11.81 -5.75
N ARG A 52 7.20 -12.01 -5.37
CA ARG A 52 7.60 -12.88 -4.24
C ARG A 52 7.17 -12.33 -2.87
N GLU A 53 6.82 -11.05 -2.79
CA GLU A 53 6.55 -10.33 -1.54
C GLU A 53 5.05 -10.18 -1.26
N ILE A 54 4.18 -10.60 -2.19
CA ILE A 54 2.73 -10.40 -2.10
C ILE A 54 1.94 -11.71 -2.09
N THR A 55 0.82 -11.70 -1.39
CA THR A 55 -0.26 -12.69 -1.50
C THR A 55 -1.59 -11.97 -1.68
N VAL A 56 -2.54 -12.62 -2.36
CA VAL A 56 -3.86 -12.01 -2.66
C VAL A 56 -4.96 -12.90 -2.11
N THR A 57 -5.93 -12.28 -1.43
CA THR A 57 -7.20 -12.91 -1.08
C THR A 57 -8.31 -12.15 -1.78
N ALA A 58 -9.02 -12.83 -2.69
CA ALA A 58 -10.12 -12.26 -3.46
C ALA A 58 -11.46 -12.87 -3.02
N THR A 59 -12.46 -12.00 -2.87
CA THR A 59 -13.86 -12.35 -2.63
C THR A 59 -14.76 -11.64 -3.65
N SER A 60 -16.06 -11.87 -3.60
CA SER A 60 -17.05 -11.12 -4.39
C SER A 60 -16.99 -9.60 -4.15
N ASP A 61 -16.50 -9.18 -2.99
CA ASP A 61 -16.49 -7.79 -2.55
C ASP A 61 -15.18 -7.06 -2.91
N GLY A 62 -14.20 -7.79 -3.47
CA GLY A 62 -12.94 -7.23 -3.95
C GLY A 62 -11.71 -8.09 -3.62
N ALA A 63 -10.54 -7.56 -3.94
CA ALA A 63 -9.26 -8.21 -3.70
C ALA A 63 -8.44 -7.45 -2.65
N THR A 64 -7.95 -8.19 -1.65
CA THR A 64 -7.01 -7.67 -0.64
C THR A 64 -5.62 -8.23 -0.93
N VAL A 65 -4.66 -7.33 -1.09
CA VAL A 65 -3.24 -7.67 -1.23
C VAL A 65 -2.61 -7.60 0.14
N SER A 66 -1.90 -8.66 0.53
CA SER A 66 -1.03 -8.69 1.71
C SER A 66 0.41 -8.69 1.24
N MET A 67 1.17 -7.68 1.66
CA MET A 67 2.55 -7.46 1.28
C MET A 67 3.45 -7.66 2.50
N ALA A 68 4.57 -8.36 2.33
CA ALA A 68 5.58 -8.49 3.35
C ALA A 68 6.96 -8.13 2.81
N VAL A 69 7.43 -6.93 3.17
CA VAL A 69 8.71 -6.37 2.74
C VAL A 69 9.72 -6.34 3.87
N MET A 70 11.00 -6.50 3.55
CA MET A 70 12.10 -6.33 4.50
C MET A 70 12.47 -4.84 4.59
N ARG A 71 12.34 -4.23 5.78
CA ARG A 71 12.82 -2.86 6.04
C ARG A 71 13.78 -2.88 7.22
N GLY A 72 15.04 -2.54 6.97
CA GLY A 72 16.08 -2.50 8.01
C GLY A 72 16.24 -3.84 8.75
N GLY A 73 16.15 -4.96 8.03
CA GLY A 73 16.29 -6.31 8.59
C GLY A 73 15.02 -6.87 9.28
N THR A 74 13.95 -6.07 9.42
CA THR A 74 12.67 -6.54 9.98
C THR A 74 11.64 -6.76 8.86
N LYS A 75 10.94 -7.90 8.90
CA LYS A 75 9.80 -8.18 8.01
C LYS A 75 8.59 -7.36 8.47
N VAL A 76 8.17 -6.40 7.65
CA VAL A 76 6.99 -5.57 7.91
C VAL A 76 5.85 -6.01 6.99
N GLY A 77 4.76 -6.48 7.59
CA GLY A 77 3.54 -6.85 6.88
C GLY A 77 2.56 -5.69 6.82
N ARG A 78 1.93 -5.47 5.66
CA ARG A 78 0.76 -4.59 5.51
C ARG A 78 -0.22 -5.17 4.49
N SER A 79 -1.50 -4.85 4.65
CA SER A 79 -2.54 -5.25 3.69
C SER A 79 -3.33 -4.05 3.22
N PHE A 80 -3.70 -4.04 1.93
CA PHE A 80 -4.44 -2.96 1.30
C PHE A 80 -5.26 -3.48 0.11
N ARG A 81 -6.24 -2.68 -0.35
CA ARG A 81 -6.98 -2.93 -1.59
C ARG A 81 -6.47 -1.96 -2.66
N PRO A 82 -5.84 -2.45 -3.74
CA PRO A 82 -5.44 -1.58 -4.84
C PRO A 82 -6.66 -1.17 -5.68
N ASP A 83 -6.62 0.04 -6.21
CA ASP A 83 -7.59 0.55 -7.19
C ASP A 83 -7.14 0.26 -8.63
N PHE A 84 -5.82 0.11 -8.84
CA PHE A 84 -5.23 -0.25 -10.12
C PHE A 84 -3.91 -1.03 -9.94
N LEU A 85 -3.47 -1.70 -11.01
CA LEU A 85 -2.24 -2.49 -11.06
C LEU A 85 -1.38 -2.02 -12.24
N LEU A 86 -0.07 -1.85 -12.01
CA LEU A 86 0.97 -1.67 -13.02
C LEU A 86 1.98 -2.82 -12.94
#